data_AF-A0A0M8MY98-F1
#
_entry.id   AF-A0A0M8MY98-F1
#
_cell.length_a   1.000
_cell.length_b   1.000
_cell.length_c   1.000
_cell.angle_alpha   90.00
_cell.angle_beta   90.00
_cell.angle_gamma   90.00
#
_symmetry.space_group_name_H-M   'P 1'
#
loop_
_entity.id
_entity.type
_entity.pdbx_description
1 polymer ?
#
loop_
_entity_poly.entity_id
_entity_poly.type
_entity_poly.pdbx_seq_one_letter_code
_entity_poly.pdbx_strand_id
1 'polypeptide(L)'
;MHSQRLLALLSALAAGVVAQEAVVTVNNPSDLVLKATLPENRFFADADLVGNVKGEITARAPADCKGVLFQVTLSNFPKSGGPFTYHLHAQPAVNGDCISTKAHLDPFAAGEDHVCDASQPALCQVGDLSGKHGKITSDPFTVEYLDPYASTDSSNAAFFGDKSFVVHYANKTRITCANFGVNSETPSSSSSSSSSSSSSFSFSSSSPSSAHAPAVLPTGSAHTTSRPGAAAPTGAGKGGSVPFIGAAPAVSVSLPLVALMLLAL
;
A
#
# COMPACT_ATOMS: atom_id res chain seq x y z
N MET A 1 47.84 -52.19 -15.30
CA MET A 1 46.71 -51.68 -14.51
C MET A 1 46.64 -50.16 -14.69
N HIS A 2 45.97 -49.68 -15.74
CA HIS A 2 45.85 -48.23 -16.02
C HIS A 2 44.49 -47.75 -15.53
N SER A 3 44.50 -47.07 -14.38
CA SER A 3 43.30 -46.46 -13.77
C SER A 3 42.98 -45.16 -14.50
N GLN A 4 41.99 -45.18 -15.40
CA GLN A 4 41.41 -43.97 -15.95
C GLN A 4 40.51 -43.33 -14.89
N ARG A 5 40.94 -42.19 -14.35
CA ARG A 5 40.11 -41.35 -13.49
C ARG A 5 39.14 -40.55 -14.37
N LEU A 6 37.86 -40.90 -14.28
CA LEU A 6 36.76 -40.16 -14.87
C LEU A 6 36.56 -38.87 -14.03
N LEU A 7 36.91 -37.71 -14.57
CA LEU A 7 36.51 -36.42 -13.99
C LEU A 7 35.05 -36.15 -14.38
N ALA A 8 34.14 -36.17 -13.40
CA ALA A 8 32.78 -35.69 -13.58
C ALA A 8 32.76 -34.15 -13.49
N LEU A 9 32.46 -33.49 -14.61
CA LEU A 9 32.18 -32.05 -14.66
C LEU A 9 30.74 -31.82 -14.16
N LEU A 10 30.57 -31.43 -12.90
CA LEU A 10 29.30 -30.87 -12.42
C LEU A 10 29.21 -29.42 -12.90
N SER A 11 28.33 -29.17 -13.87
CA SER A 11 27.92 -27.83 -14.27
C SER A 11 26.79 -27.36 -13.33
N ALA A 12 27.09 -26.38 -12.47
CA ALA A 12 26.07 -25.71 -11.66
C ALA A 12 25.35 -24.68 -12.54
N LEU A 13 24.09 -24.94 -12.92
CA LEU A 13 23.22 -23.91 -13.47
C LEU A 13 22.76 -23.01 -12.31
N ALA A 14 23.31 -21.81 -12.23
CA ALA A 14 22.70 -20.73 -11.46
C ALA A 14 21.49 -20.22 -12.25
N ALA A 15 20.28 -20.62 -11.87
CA ALA A 15 19.06 -20.00 -12.36
C ALA A 15 18.93 -18.60 -11.73
N GLY A 16 19.24 -17.56 -12.48
CA GLY A 16 18.97 -16.18 -12.06
C GLY A 16 17.48 -15.92 -12.06
N VAL A 17 16.97 -15.22 -11.03
CA VAL A 17 15.60 -14.69 -11.05
C VAL A 17 15.59 -13.52 -12.04
N VAL A 18 14.78 -13.63 -13.09
CA VAL A 18 14.63 -12.60 -14.12
C VAL A 18 13.37 -11.79 -13.82
N ALA A 19 13.49 -10.47 -13.85
CA ALA A 19 12.38 -9.55 -13.72
C ALA A 19 11.34 -9.81 -14.83
N GLN A 20 10.06 -9.78 -14.48
CA GLN A 20 8.95 -10.00 -15.40
C GLN A 20 7.95 -8.85 -15.32
N GLU A 21 7.22 -8.61 -16.41
CA GLU A 21 6.11 -7.67 -16.40
C GLU A 21 4.95 -8.23 -15.56
N ALA A 22 4.41 -7.38 -14.69
CA ALA A 22 3.19 -7.66 -13.96
C ALA A 22 2.01 -7.71 -14.94
N VAL A 23 1.14 -8.71 -14.77
CA VAL A 23 -0.11 -8.83 -15.53
C VAL A 23 -1.23 -8.15 -14.75
N VAL A 24 -2.20 -7.58 -15.49
CA VAL A 24 -3.41 -7.02 -14.88
C VAL A 24 -4.11 -8.09 -14.03
N THR A 25 -4.35 -7.81 -12.76
CA THR A 25 -5.03 -8.73 -11.85
C THR A 25 -6.51 -8.79 -12.20
N VAL A 26 -7.10 -9.96 -12.04
CA VAL A 26 -8.50 -10.25 -12.35
C VAL A 26 -9.11 -11.04 -11.19
N ASN A 27 -10.45 -11.16 -11.17
CA ASN A 27 -11.18 -11.90 -10.14
C ASN A 27 -10.99 -11.35 -8.71
N ASN A 28 -10.62 -10.08 -8.58
CA ASN A 28 -10.57 -9.41 -7.28
C ASN A 28 -11.98 -9.38 -6.67
N PRO A 29 -12.19 -9.86 -5.42
CA PRO A 29 -13.51 -9.90 -4.80
C PRO A 29 -14.15 -8.50 -4.69
N SER A 30 -15.35 -8.33 -5.24
CA SER A 30 -16.06 -7.04 -5.30
C SER A 30 -16.74 -6.63 -3.99
N ASP A 31 -16.99 -7.58 -3.10
CA ASP A 31 -17.59 -7.40 -1.78
C ASP A 31 -16.54 -7.19 -0.67
N LEU A 32 -15.25 -7.20 -1.02
CA LEU A 32 -14.14 -7.01 -0.10
C LEU A 32 -13.64 -5.57 -0.15
N VAL A 33 -13.68 -4.89 1.00
CA VAL A 33 -13.00 -3.63 1.23
C VAL A 33 -11.87 -3.86 2.24
N LEU A 34 -10.64 -3.57 1.83
CA LEU A 34 -9.47 -3.61 2.70
C LEU A 34 -9.10 -2.20 3.12
N LYS A 35 -8.66 -2.05 4.37
CA LYS A 35 -8.23 -0.76 4.91
C LYS A 35 -6.97 -0.91 5.76
N ALA A 36 -6.06 0.05 5.65
CA ALA A 36 -4.94 0.22 6.57
C ALA A 36 -4.97 1.64 7.12
N THR A 37 -5.19 1.79 8.43
CA THR A 37 -5.21 3.07 9.13
C THR A 37 -3.92 3.27 9.91
N LEU A 38 -3.24 4.39 9.68
CA LEU A 38 -1.97 4.71 10.33
C LEU A 38 -2.17 4.96 11.83
N PRO A 39 -1.27 4.43 12.69
CA PRO A 39 -1.41 4.54 14.15
C PRO A 39 -1.11 5.96 14.64
N GLU A 40 -1.67 6.33 15.78
CA GLU A 40 -1.35 7.60 16.45
C GLU A 40 0.08 7.62 17.02
N ASN A 41 0.53 6.46 17.52
CA ASN A 41 1.86 6.31 18.07
C ASN A 41 2.92 6.36 16.97
N ARG A 42 3.95 7.17 17.18
CA ARG A 42 5.05 7.31 16.23
C ARG A 42 5.93 6.06 16.20
N PHE A 43 6.26 5.62 14.99
CA PHE A 43 7.33 4.65 14.76
C PHE A 43 8.68 5.37 14.71
N PHE A 44 8.81 6.40 13.86
CA PHE A 44 10.06 7.12 13.70
C PHE A 44 10.17 8.30 14.68
N ALA A 45 11.06 8.16 15.67
CA ALA A 45 11.26 9.12 16.76
C ALA A 45 11.85 10.47 16.30
N ASP A 46 12.64 10.46 15.22
CA ASP A 46 13.36 11.65 14.75
C ASP A 46 12.57 12.43 13.68
N ALA A 47 11.30 12.08 13.44
CA ALA A 47 10.47 12.86 12.53
C ALA A 47 10.22 14.27 13.10
N ASP A 48 10.48 15.29 12.28
CA ASP A 48 10.19 16.70 12.58
C ASP A 48 8.69 17.01 12.39
N LEU A 49 7.89 16.40 13.27
CA LEU A 49 6.44 16.58 13.36
C LEU A 49 5.97 16.33 14.80
N VAL A 50 4.79 16.87 15.13
CA VAL A 50 4.11 16.54 16.39
C VAL A 50 3.17 15.36 16.16
N GLY A 51 3.33 14.28 16.93
CA GLY A 51 2.52 13.06 16.81
C GLY A 51 3.08 12.09 15.76
N ASN A 52 2.25 11.70 14.79
CA ASN A 52 2.59 10.82 13.67
C ASN A 52 1.89 11.29 12.38
N VAL A 53 2.35 10.85 11.21
CA VAL A 53 1.57 10.98 9.97
C VAL A 53 0.23 10.26 10.18
N LYS A 54 -0.87 10.92 9.81
CA LYS A 54 -2.23 10.47 10.06
C LYS A 54 -2.92 10.10 8.77
N GLY A 55 -3.90 9.21 8.87
CA GLY A 55 -4.81 8.89 7.77
C GLY A 55 -4.82 7.41 7.45
N GLU A 56 -5.27 7.09 6.24
CA GLU A 56 -5.54 5.72 5.83
C GLU A 56 -5.48 5.55 4.31
N ILE A 57 -5.36 4.28 3.92
CA ILE A 57 -5.57 3.81 2.56
C ILE A 57 -6.70 2.77 2.59
N THR A 58 -7.68 2.94 1.70
CA THR A 58 -8.72 1.94 1.45
C THR A 58 -8.54 1.37 0.05
N ALA A 59 -8.93 0.10 -0.11
CA ALA A 59 -8.76 -0.64 -1.34
C ALA A 59 -9.99 -1.50 -1.62
N ARG A 60 -10.51 -1.44 -2.84
CA ARG A 60 -11.66 -2.23 -3.32
C ARG A 60 -11.47 -2.63 -4.77
N ALA A 61 -12.09 -3.72 -5.19
CA ALA A 61 -12.16 -4.06 -6.61
C ALA A 61 -13.15 -3.12 -7.35
N PRO A 62 -12.85 -2.68 -8.59
CA PRO A 62 -13.83 -2.05 -9.45
C PRO A 62 -14.88 -3.06 -9.94
N ALA A 63 -15.94 -2.57 -10.60
CA ALA A 63 -17.09 -3.40 -11.02
C ALA A 63 -16.73 -4.52 -12.02
N ASP A 64 -15.64 -4.37 -12.78
CA ASP A 64 -15.13 -5.40 -13.70
C ASP A 64 -14.13 -6.36 -13.03
N CYS A 65 -13.89 -6.21 -11.72
CA CYS A 65 -12.99 -7.00 -10.88
C CYS A 65 -11.52 -6.99 -11.33
N LYS A 66 -11.10 -6.00 -12.13
CA LYS A 66 -9.73 -5.87 -12.66
C LYS A 66 -8.94 -4.82 -11.92
N GLY A 67 -7.79 -5.19 -11.36
CA GLY A 67 -7.02 -4.29 -10.52
C GLY A 67 -7.76 -3.91 -9.23
N VAL A 68 -7.25 -2.86 -8.60
CA VAL A 68 -7.70 -2.39 -7.29
C VAL A 68 -7.76 -0.87 -7.29
N LEU A 69 -8.92 -0.34 -6.90
CA LEU A 69 -9.09 1.08 -6.68
C LEU A 69 -8.62 1.43 -5.28
N PHE A 70 -7.56 2.25 -5.21
CA PHE A 70 -7.05 2.78 -3.96
C PHE A 70 -7.56 4.19 -3.73
N GLN A 71 -7.99 4.46 -2.50
CA GLN A 71 -8.26 5.81 -2.03
C GLN A 71 -7.36 6.08 -0.83
N VAL A 72 -6.50 7.09 -0.96
CA VAL A 72 -5.48 7.44 0.03
C VAL A 72 -5.80 8.82 0.58
N THR A 73 -5.89 8.94 1.91
CA THR A 73 -6.09 10.22 2.60
C THR A 73 -5.07 10.32 3.73
N LEU A 74 -4.14 11.26 3.62
CA LEU A 74 -3.01 11.40 4.55
C LEU A 74 -2.83 12.87 4.97
N SER A 75 -2.28 13.08 6.16
CA SER A 75 -1.98 14.42 6.68
C SER A 75 -0.89 14.40 7.75
N ASN A 76 -0.48 15.58 8.21
CA ASN A 76 0.49 15.79 9.29
C ASN A 76 1.89 15.28 8.92
N PHE A 77 2.37 15.69 7.74
CA PHE A 77 3.70 15.33 7.27
C PHE A 77 4.78 16.24 7.90
N PRO A 78 6.02 15.73 8.05
CA PRO A 78 7.17 16.58 8.32
C PRO A 78 7.27 17.74 7.31
N LYS A 79 7.75 18.91 7.75
CA LYS A 79 7.89 20.08 6.87
C LYS A 79 9.01 19.94 5.83
N SER A 80 9.89 18.97 6.00
CA SER A 80 11.03 18.68 5.11
C SER A 80 11.23 17.18 4.93
N GLY A 81 12.10 16.79 3.99
CA GLY A 81 12.42 15.39 3.70
C GLY A 81 11.49 14.68 2.70
N GLY A 82 10.50 15.39 2.14
CA GLY A 82 9.72 14.93 1.00
C GLY A 82 10.39 15.19 -0.37
N PRO A 83 9.71 14.92 -1.50
CA PRO A 83 8.37 14.33 -1.60
C PRO A 83 8.31 12.96 -0.91
N PHE A 84 7.26 12.72 -0.14
CA PHE A 84 7.12 11.46 0.58
C PHE A 84 6.62 10.38 -0.36
N THR A 85 7.04 9.15 -0.12
CA THR A 85 6.61 7.99 -0.91
C THR A 85 5.84 7.02 -0.03
N TYR A 86 5.08 6.14 -0.65
CA TYR A 86 4.27 5.15 0.02
C TYR A 86 4.15 3.89 -0.82
N HIS A 87 4.17 2.74 -0.16
CA HIS A 87 4.28 1.45 -0.81
C HIS A 87 3.45 0.37 -0.09
N LEU A 88 3.15 -0.70 -0.81
CA LEU A 88 2.73 -1.98 -0.23
C LEU A 88 4.00 -2.78 0.07
N HIS A 89 4.13 -3.26 1.30
CA HIS A 89 5.28 -4.05 1.73
C HIS A 89 4.95 -5.55 1.80
N ALA A 90 5.96 -6.40 1.72
CA ALA A 90 5.79 -7.84 1.57
C ALA A 90 5.42 -8.58 2.87
N GLN A 91 5.45 -7.92 4.03
CA GLN A 91 5.10 -8.51 5.33
C GLN A 91 4.26 -7.54 6.17
N PRO A 92 3.49 -8.04 7.14
CA PRO A 92 2.81 -7.20 8.11
C PRO A 92 3.81 -6.51 9.08
N ALA A 93 3.40 -5.36 9.60
CA ALA A 93 3.99 -4.71 10.75
C ALA A 93 3.68 -5.53 12.03
N VAL A 94 4.70 -5.82 12.82
CA VAL A 94 4.61 -6.57 14.08
C VAL A 94 4.79 -5.57 15.21
N ASN A 95 3.79 -5.43 16.08
CA ASN A 95 3.81 -4.49 17.21
C ASN A 95 4.11 -3.03 16.81
N GLY A 96 3.68 -2.61 15.62
CA GLY A 96 3.95 -1.27 15.08
C GLY A 96 5.39 -1.05 14.60
N ASP A 97 6.23 -2.09 14.56
CA ASP A 97 7.57 -2.02 13.98
C ASP A 97 7.49 -2.01 12.45
N CYS A 98 7.80 -0.86 11.84
CA CYS A 98 7.80 -0.75 10.40
C CYS A 98 8.97 -1.48 9.75
N ILE A 99 10.02 -1.91 10.46
CA ILE A 99 11.10 -2.73 9.91
C ILE A 99 10.63 -4.15 9.60
N SER A 100 9.70 -4.70 10.40
CA SER A 100 9.19 -6.05 10.22
C SER A 100 8.46 -6.25 8.89
N THR A 101 8.00 -5.16 8.25
CA THR A 101 7.29 -5.18 6.96
C THR A 101 8.18 -5.61 5.78
N LYS A 102 9.50 -5.69 5.98
CA LYS A 102 10.50 -6.12 4.97
C LYS A 102 10.46 -5.29 3.69
N ALA A 103 10.84 -5.86 2.55
CA ALA A 103 10.92 -5.20 1.24
C ALA A 103 9.53 -4.84 0.69
N HIS A 104 9.48 -4.15 -0.45
CA HIS A 104 8.23 -3.92 -1.15
C HIS A 104 7.61 -5.24 -1.63
N LEU A 105 6.29 -5.24 -1.85
CA LEU A 105 5.61 -6.37 -2.50
C LEU A 105 6.05 -6.44 -3.97
N ASP A 106 6.88 -7.43 -4.29
CA ASP A 106 7.50 -7.57 -5.62
C ASP A 106 7.51 -9.02 -6.11
N PRO A 107 6.34 -9.60 -6.43
CA PRO A 107 6.22 -10.99 -6.88
C PRO A 107 6.86 -11.25 -8.26
N PHE A 108 7.14 -10.21 -9.03
CA PHE A 108 7.72 -10.30 -10.38
C PHE A 108 9.18 -9.85 -10.45
N ALA A 109 9.80 -9.64 -9.29
CA ALA A 109 11.23 -9.38 -9.12
C ALA A 109 11.75 -8.20 -9.96
N ALA A 110 11.00 -7.09 -10.02
CA ALA A 110 11.48 -5.84 -10.61
C ALA A 110 12.73 -5.32 -9.90
N GLY A 111 12.83 -5.54 -8.58
CA GLY A 111 14.00 -5.24 -7.77
C GLY A 111 14.04 -3.81 -7.22
N GLU A 112 14.81 -3.63 -6.13
CA GLU A 112 14.90 -2.37 -5.37
C GLU A 112 15.74 -1.28 -6.06
N ASP A 113 16.64 -1.68 -6.96
CA ASP A 113 17.50 -0.77 -7.72
C ASP A 113 16.83 -0.26 -9.00
N HIS A 114 15.74 -0.91 -9.43
CA HIS A 114 14.94 -0.46 -10.56
C HIS A 114 14.09 0.75 -10.16
N VAL A 115 14.33 1.88 -10.81
CA VAL A 115 13.50 3.07 -10.65
C VAL A 115 12.24 2.88 -11.49
N CYS A 116 11.07 2.88 -10.83
CA CYS A 116 9.79 2.77 -11.53
C CYS A 116 9.56 3.93 -12.52
N ASP A 117 9.24 3.57 -13.76
CA ASP A 117 8.74 4.48 -14.78
C ASP A 117 7.22 4.39 -14.86
N ALA A 118 6.52 5.46 -14.50
CA ALA A 118 5.06 5.53 -14.54
C ALA A 118 4.47 5.34 -15.95
N SER A 119 5.26 5.51 -17.01
CA SER A 119 4.83 5.20 -18.38
C SER A 119 4.89 3.70 -18.72
N GLN A 120 5.59 2.91 -17.91
CA GLN A 120 5.69 1.44 -18.01
C GLN A 120 5.39 0.77 -16.66
N PRO A 121 4.18 0.99 -16.07
CA PRO A 121 3.91 0.61 -14.69
C PRO A 121 3.88 -0.92 -14.45
N ALA A 122 3.79 -1.73 -15.51
CA ALA A 122 3.93 -3.19 -15.46
C ALA A 122 5.34 -3.66 -15.07
N LEU A 123 6.37 -2.85 -15.31
CA LEU A 123 7.76 -3.17 -14.96
C LEU A 123 8.13 -2.72 -13.54
N CYS A 124 7.27 -1.93 -12.89
CA CYS A 124 7.46 -1.53 -11.52
C CYS A 124 7.13 -2.66 -10.54
N GLN A 125 7.71 -2.60 -9.34
CA GLN A 125 7.26 -3.46 -8.25
C GLN A 125 5.75 -3.26 -8.03
N VAL A 126 5.02 -4.36 -7.79
CA VAL A 126 3.57 -4.29 -7.52
C VAL A 126 3.28 -3.31 -6.38
N GLY A 127 4.11 -3.33 -5.35
CA GLY A 127 4.00 -2.45 -4.19
C GLY A 127 4.47 -1.01 -4.38
N ASP A 128 5.12 -0.66 -5.50
CA ASP A 128 5.58 0.72 -5.75
C ASP A 128 4.44 1.63 -6.22
N LEU A 129 3.54 1.98 -5.30
CA LEU A 129 2.38 2.82 -5.59
C LEU A 129 2.79 4.26 -5.92
N SER A 130 3.75 4.84 -5.20
CA SER A 130 4.24 6.20 -5.48
C SER A 130 4.97 6.33 -6.81
N GLY A 131 5.73 5.32 -7.23
CA GLY A 131 6.37 5.29 -8.54
C GLY A 131 5.35 5.29 -9.67
N LYS A 132 4.27 4.49 -9.53
CA LYS A 132 3.21 4.38 -10.55
C LYS A 132 2.24 5.56 -10.57
N HIS A 133 1.83 6.06 -9.40
CA HIS A 133 0.68 6.97 -9.25
C HIS A 133 1.04 8.36 -8.70
N GLY A 134 2.33 8.61 -8.45
CA GLY A 134 2.84 9.89 -8.00
C GLY A 134 3.18 9.93 -6.51
N LYS A 135 4.12 10.82 -6.17
CA LYS A 135 4.61 11.03 -4.79
C LYS A 135 3.70 12.01 -4.04
N ILE A 136 3.76 11.96 -2.71
CA ILE A 136 3.06 12.90 -1.84
C ILE A 136 3.80 14.25 -1.86
N THR A 137 3.13 15.28 -2.35
CA THR A 137 3.68 16.64 -2.53
C THR A 137 2.85 17.73 -1.82
N SER A 138 1.75 17.35 -1.17
CA SER A 138 0.87 18.24 -0.41
C SER A 138 0.56 17.67 0.97
N ASP A 139 0.17 18.56 1.89
CA ASP A 139 -0.35 18.19 3.21
C ASP A 139 -1.53 19.12 3.55
N PRO A 140 -2.79 18.62 3.56
CA PRO A 140 -3.17 17.22 3.40
C PRO A 140 -2.99 16.68 1.97
N PHE A 141 -2.94 15.35 1.86
CA PHE A 141 -2.88 14.62 0.61
C PHE A 141 -4.10 13.71 0.46
N THR A 142 -4.80 13.80 -0.66
CA THR A 142 -5.94 12.94 -0.97
C THR A 142 -5.92 12.60 -2.45
N VAL A 143 -6.00 11.30 -2.75
CA VAL A 143 -5.99 10.81 -4.13
C VAL A 143 -6.81 9.52 -4.24
N GLU A 144 -7.42 9.30 -5.41
CA GLU A 144 -8.00 8.02 -5.80
C GLU A 144 -7.42 7.63 -7.17
N TYR A 145 -7.03 6.37 -7.33
CA TYR A 145 -6.54 5.84 -8.61
C TYR A 145 -6.78 4.32 -8.69
N LEU A 146 -6.77 3.81 -9.92
CA LEU A 146 -6.82 2.39 -10.21
C LEU A 146 -5.39 1.85 -10.38
N ASP A 147 -5.00 0.89 -9.56
CA ASP A 147 -3.79 0.10 -9.77
C ASP A 147 -4.16 -1.24 -10.43
N PRO A 148 -3.72 -1.51 -11.66
CA PRO A 148 -4.10 -2.73 -12.35
C PRO A 148 -3.33 -3.98 -11.87
N TYR A 149 -2.29 -3.84 -11.05
CA TYR A 149 -1.33 -4.91 -10.75
C TYR A 149 -1.41 -5.42 -9.30
N ALA A 150 -1.94 -4.63 -8.36
CA ALA A 150 -2.26 -5.09 -7.01
C ALA A 150 -3.46 -6.05 -7.03
N SER A 151 -3.54 -6.96 -6.05
CA SER A 151 -4.66 -7.92 -5.94
C SER A 151 -5.27 -7.94 -4.54
N THR A 152 -6.59 -8.04 -4.47
CA THR A 152 -7.36 -8.42 -3.26
C THR A 152 -7.75 -9.89 -3.23
N ASP A 153 -7.51 -10.65 -4.32
CA ASP A 153 -7.62 -12.11 -4.33
C ASP A 153 -6.42 -12.74 -3.62
N SER A 154 -6.68 -13.51 -2.54
CA SER A 154 -5.67 -14.15 -1.70
C SER A 154 -4.91 -15.30 -2.37
N SER A 155 -5.41 -15.80 -3.50
CA SER A 155 -4.71 -16.80 -4.32
C SER A 155 -3.68 -16.18 -5.28
N ASN A 156 -3.72 -14.86 -5.48
CA ASN A 156 -2.84 -14.15 -6.40
C ASN A 156 -1.50 -13.78 -5.72
N ALA A 157 -0.38 -13.90 -6.44
CA ALA A 157 0.93 -13.51 -5.93
C ALA A 157 1.05 -12.02 -5.57
N ALA A 158 0.24 -11.17 -6.18
CA ALA A 158 0.13 -9.74 -5.90
C ALA A 158 -0.82 -9.40 -4.72
N PHE A 159 -1.26 -10.41 -3.96
CA PHE A 159 -2.15 -10.20 -2.82
C PHE A 159 -1.49 -9.39 -1.71
N PHE A 160 -2.10 -8.25 -1.36
CA PHE A 160 -1.61 -7.37 -0.28
C PHE A 160 -2.49 -7.38 0.98
N GLY A 161 -3.62 -8.09 0.98
CA GLY A 161 -4.64 -7.94 2.03
C GLY A 161 -4.23 -8.44 3.42
N ASP A 162 -3.19 -9.26 3.52
CA ASP A 162 -2.53 -9.71 4.76
C ASP A 162 -1.18 -9.00 5.00
N LYS A 163 -0.89 -7.95 4.23
CA LYS A 163 0.37 -7.23 4.22
C LYS A 163 0.23 -5.84 4.86
N SER A 164 1.19 -4.95 4.58
CA SER A 164 1.24 -3.62 5.16
C SER A 164 1.39 -2.50 4.13
N PHE A 165 0.90 -1.33 4.53
CA PHE A 165 1.09 -0.04 3.89
C PHE A 165 2.15 0.73 4.67
N VAL A 166 3.13 1.31 3.99
CA VAL A 166 4.25 2.04 4.61
C VAL A 166 4.45 3.39 3.93
N VAL A 167 4.69 4.43 4.72
CA VAL A 167 5.02 5.78 4.26
C VAL A 167 6.49 6.08 4.58
N HIS A 168 7.20 6.67 3.63
CA HIS A 168 8.63 6.95 3.70
C HIS A 168 8.96 8.41 3.40
N TYR A 169 10.06 8.87 3.96
CA TYR A 169 10.82 10.01 3.45
C TYR A 169 11.39 9.71 2.05
N ALA A 170 11.79 10.76 1.34
CA ALA A 170 12.44 10.64 0.03
C ALA A 170 13.75 9.82 0.08
N ASN A 171 14.43 9.76 1.24
CA ASN A 171 15.63 8.97 1.48
C ASN A 171 15.35 7.50 1.87
N LYS A 172 14.12 7.01 1.65
CA LYS A 172 13.63 5.66 1.97
C LYS A 172 13.44 5.36 3.47
N THR A 173 13.72 6.29 4.39
CA THR A 173 13.43 6.09 5.82
C THR A 173 11.92 5.91 6.05
N ARG A 174 11.53 4.83 6.74
CA ARG A 174 10.14 4.52 7.09
C ARG A 174 9.67 5.48 8.18
N ILE A 175 8.57 6.20 7.94
CA ILE A 175 7.97 7.15 8.89
C ILE A 175 6.96 6.43 9.76
N THR A 176 6.04 5.71 9.10
CA THR A 176 4.94 4.99 9.74
C THR A 176 4.41 3.90 8.80
N CYS A 177 3.63 2.99 9.35
CA CYS A 177 3.07 1.84 8.65
C CYS A 177 1.79 1.34 9.33
N ALA A 178 0.99 0.61 8.59
CA ALA A 178 -0.22 -0.06 9.08
C ALA A 178 -0.47 -1.37 8.32
N ASN A 179 -1.11 -2.33 8.97
CA ASN A 179 -1.55 -3.57 8.31
C ASN A 179 -2.90 -3.37 7.64
N PHE A 180 -3.12 -4.06 6.52
CA PHE A 180 -4.44 -4.17 5.94
C PHE A 180 -5.32 -5.10 6.77
N GLY A 181 -6.60 -4.76 6.86
CA GLY A 181 -7.65 -5.60 7.42
C GLY A 181 -8.96 -5.38 6.68
N VAL A 182 -9.91 -6.30 6.86
CA VAL A 182 -11.26 -6.18 6.30
C VAL A 182 -11.96 -5.01 6.97
N ASN A 183 -12.48 -4.08 6.17
CA ASN A 183 -13.28 -2.96 6.66
C ASN A 183 -14.72 -3.41 6.86
N SER A 184 -15.08 -3.78 8.08
CA SER A 184 -16.41 -4.31 8.44
C SER A 184 -17.54 -3.27 8.46
N GLU A 185 -17.32 -2.04 7.99
CA GLU A 185 -18.36 -1.01 7.87
C GLU A 185 -19.24 -1.23 6.63
N THR A 186 -19.90 -2.38 6.58
CA THR A 186 -21.02 -2.66 5.67
C THR A 186 -22.31 -2.22 6.37
N PRO A 187 -23.30 -1.59 5.68
CA PRO A 187 -24.58 -1.24 6.29
C PRO A 187 -25.25 -2.52 6.79
N SER A 188 -25.29 -2.67 8.10
CA SER A 188 -25.73 -3.90 8.75
C SER A 188 -27.22 -4.10 8.49
N SER A 189 -27.54 -4.97 7.54
CA SER A 189 -28.78 -5.75 7.62
C SER A 189 -28.51 -6.82 8.67
N SER A 190 -28.99 -6.57 9.88
CA SER A 190 -28.81 -7.40 11.07
C SER A 190 -29.18 -8.87 10.85
N SER A 191 -28.22 -9.78 11.04
CA SER A 191 -28.49 -11.18 11.33
C SER A 191 -27.44 -11.72 12.30
N SER A 192 -27.75 -11.56 13.58
CA SER A 192 -27.02 -12.13 14.72
C SER A 192 -27.01 -13.65 14.64
N SER A 193 -25.83 -14.26 14.52
CA SER A 193 -25.66 -15.70 14.63
C SER A 193 -24.79 -16.03 15.83
N SER A 194 -25.45 -16.42 16.91
CA SER A 194 -24.90 -16.97 18.14
C SER A 194 -24.08 -18.23 17.83
N SER A 195 -22.89 -18.37 18.44
CA SER A 195 -22.16 -19.63 18.47
C SER A 195 -21.69 -19.91 19.89
N SER A 196 -22.33 -20.91 20.47
CA SER A 196 -22.10 -21.50 21.78
C SER A 196 -20.69 -22.08 21.89
N SER A 197 -19.99 -21.84 23.00
CA SER A 197 -18.92 -22.70 23.46
C SER A 197 -18.82 -22.62 24.98
N SER A 198 -19.04 -23.78 25.59
CA SER A 198 -19.13 -24.09 27.00
C SER A 198 -17.77 -24.13 27.69
N SER A 199 -17.61 -23.43 28.82
CA SER A 199 -16.69 -23.82 29.89
C SER A 199 -16.94 -23.03 31.18
N SER A 200 -17.34 -23.78 32.21
CA SER A 200 -16.98 -23.64 33.64
C SER A 200 -17.37 -22.35 34.38
N PHE A 201 -18.50 -22.50 35.05
CA PHE A 201 -19.07 -21.76 36.18
C PHE A 201 -18.12 -21.64 37.37
N SER A 202 -17.88 -20.40 37.82
CA SER A 202 -17.64 -20.03 39.22
C SER A 202 -17.82 -18.52 39.35
N PHE A 203 -18.95 -18.09 39.90
CA PHE A 203 -19.13 -16.71 40.36
C PHE A 203 -19.88 -16.70 41.67
N SER A 204 -19.20 -16.19 42.70
CA SER A 204 -19.77 -15.82 43.98
C SER A 204 -20.70 -14.62 43.82
N SER A 205 -21.79 -14.70 44.56
CA SER A 205 -22.89 -13.75 44.74
C SER A 205 -22.49 -12.33 45.12
N SER A 206 -23.11 -11.33 44.49
CA SER A 206 -23.83 -10.24 45.18
C SER A 206 -24.62 -9.37 44.21
N SER A 207 -25.94 -9.33 44.41
CA SER A 207 -26.93 -8.31 43.99
C SER A 207 -26.50 -6.89 44.45
N PRO A 208 -27.14 -5.74 44.05
CA PRO A 208 -28.55 -5.64 43.65
C PRO A 208 -28.98 -4.49 42.68
N SER A 209 -30.30 -4.50 42.39
CA SER A 209 -31.18 -3.33 42.22
C SER A 209 -31.25 -2.55 40.88
N SER A 210 -32.43 -2.61 40.25
CA SER A 210 -33.35 -1.47 40.03
C SER A 210 -33.91 -1.28 38.60
N ALA A 211 -35.26 -1.27 38.56
CA ALA A 211 -36.19 -0.42 37.78
C ALA A 211 -35.98 -0.26 36.25
N HIS A 212 -36.88 -0.77 35.40
CA HIS A 212 -38.16 -0.15 34.98
C HIS A 212 -38.04 1.30 34.45
N ALA A 213 -38.00 1.43 33.11
CA ALA A 213 -38.70 2.49 32.35
C ALA A 213 -38.69 2.16 30.83
N PRO A 214 -39.82 2.28 30.11
CA PRO A 214 -39.83 2.29 28.66
C PRO A 214 -40.09 3.69 28.06
N ALA A 215 -39.42 3.91 26.92
CA ALA A 215 -39.69 4.74 25.75
C ALA A 215 -40.92 5.67 25.71
N VAL A 216 -40.72 6.91 25.23
CA VAL A 216 -41.70 7.68 24.42
C VAL A 216 -41.00 8.71 23.49
N LEU A 217 -41.20 8.49 22.18
CA LEU A 217 -41.39 9.37 20.99
C LEU A 217 -40.37 10.46 20.52
N PRO A 218 -40.20 10.58 19.17
CA PRO A 218 -39.63 11.75 18.51
C PRO A 218 -40.71 12.71 17.99
N THR A 219 -40.43 14.02 18.03
CA THR A 219 -41.10 15.08 17.26
C THR A 219 -39.95 15.92 16.70
N GLY A 220 -39.68 15.95 15.40
CA GLY A 220 -40.50 16.59 14.37
C GLY A 220 -39.99 18.01 14.17
N SER A 221 -39.43 18.32 12.99
CA SER A 221 -39.71 19.55 12.24
C SER A 221 -38.85 19.66 10.99
N ALA A 222 -39.54 19.81 9.87
CA ALA A 222 -39.03 20.26 8.60
C ALA A 222 -38.68 21.76 8.68
N HIS A 223 -37.64 22.17 7.95
CA HIS A 223 -37.59 23.53 7.42
C HIS A 223 -37.03 23.50 5.99
N THR A 224 -37.89 23.97 5.10
CA THR A 224 -37.72 24.20 3.67
C THR A 224 -36.91 25.48 3.37
N THR A 225 -36.39 25.50 2.13
CA THR A 225 -36.27 26.64 1.19
C THR A 225 -34.87 27.14 0.77
N SER A 226 -34.69 27.05 -0.56
CA SER A 226 -34.20 28.09 -1.50
C SER A 226 -32.70 28.28 -1.79
N ARG A 227 -32.33 27.78 -2.98
CA ARG A 227 -31.50 28.41 -4.05
C ARG A 227 -31.96 29.86 -4.34
N PRO A 228 -31.18 30.79 -4.95
CA PRO A 228 -30.33 30.70 -6.17
C PRO A 228 -28.92 31.31 -5.93
N GLY A 229 -27.92 31.45 -6.82
CA GLY A 229 -27.82 31.54 -8.28
C GLY A 229 -26.36 31.96 -8.64
N ALA A 230 -26.04 31.88 -9.93
CA ALA A 230 -24.74 32.00 -10.58
C ALA A 230 -23.90 33.27 -10.34
N ALA A 231 -22.57 33.14 -10.49
CA ALA A 231 -21.74 34.10 -11.25
C ALA A 231 -20.37 33.49 -11.64
N ALA A 232 -20.05 33.57 -12.94
CA ALA A 232 -18.71 33.40 -13.49
C ALA A 232 -17.88 34.68 -13.31
N PRO A 233 -16.55 34.62 -13.50
CA PRO A 233 -16.04 35.32 -14.69
C PRO A 233 -14.91 34.61 -15.44
N THR A 234 -14.85 34.99 -16.71
CA THR A 234 -13.83 34.80 -17.74
C THR A 234 -12.47 35.39 -17.37
N GLY A 235 -11.39 34.70 -17.72
CA GLY A 235 -10.02 35.24 -17.70
C GLY A 235 -9.12 34.53 -18.70
N ALA A 236 -8.92 35.16 -19.86
CA ALA A 236 -8.03 34.73 -20.93
C ALA A 236 -6.59 35.19 -20.64
N GLY A 237 -5.60 34.32 -20.90
CA GLY A 237 -4.17 34.65 -20.83
C GLY A 237 -3.37 33.84 -21.85
N LYS A 238 -2.95 34.52 -22.93
CA LYS A 238 -1.90 34.14 -23.90
C LYS A 238 -0.65 33.63 -23.15
N GLY A 239 0.05 32.60 -23.59
CA GLY A 239 0.73 32.48 -24.89
C GLY A 239 2.22 32.79 -24.69
N GLY A 240 3.07 31.77 -24.75
CA GLY A 240 4.52 31.91 -24.57
C GLY A 240 5.26 30.58 -24.69
N SER A 241 5.35 30.08 -25.93
CA SER A 241 6.22 28.98 -26.33
C SER A 241 7.66 29.47 -26.51
N VAL A 242 8.62 28.77 -25.89
CA VAL A 242 10.07 28.92 -26.13
C VAL A 242 10.67 27.53 -26.34
N PRO A 243 11.39 27.27 -27.46
CA PRO A 243 12.07 25.99 -27.70
C PRO A 243 13.59 26.14 -27.54
N PHE A 244 14.26 25.27 -26.78
CA PHE A 244 15.72 25.01 -26.85
C PHE A 244 15.97 23.64 -26.17
N ILE A 245 16.26 22.54 -26.89
CA ILE A 245 17.52 22.07 -27.49
C ILE A 245 18.66 21.88 -26.45
N GLY A 246 19.11 20.62 -26.28
CA GLY A 246 20.37 20.26 -25.62
C GLY A 246 20.29 18.91 -24.86
N ALA A 247 20.43 17.78 -25.55
CA ALA A 247 21.67 16.97 -25.59
C ALA A 247 21.90 16.10 -24.33
N ALA A 248 21.55 14.83 -24.44
CA ALA A 248 21.90 13.78 -23.47
C ALA A 248 23.34 13.28 -23.72
N PRO A 249 24.18 13.10 -22.68
CA PRO A 249 25.38 12.30 -22.81
C PRO A 249 25.03 10.81 -22.64
N ALA A 250 25.52 9.99 -23.56
CA ALA A 250 25.52 8.54 -23.45
C ALA A 250 26.34 8.11 -22.22
N VAL A 251 25.70 7.44 -21.27
CA VAL A 251 26.39 6.80 -20.15
C VAL A 251 26.78 5.39 -20.58
N SER A 252 28.08 5.18 -20.69
CA SER A 252 28.72 3.89 -20.98
C SER A 252 28.43 2.90 -19.85
N VAL A 253 27.69 1.83 -20.16
CA VAL A 253 27.49 0.70 -19.24
C VAL A 253 28.74 -0.18 -19.27
N SER A 254 29.60 -0.05 -18.27
CA SER A 254 30.64 -1.04 -17.98
C SER A 254 30.01 -2.27 -17.33
N LEU A 255 29.98 -3.40 -18.04
CA LEU A 255 29.68 -4.70 -17.44
C LEU A 255 30.79 -5.07 -16.43
N PRO A 256 30.46 -5.59 -15.23
CA PRO A 256 31.45 -6.14 -14.34
C PRO A 256 31.95 -7.49 -14.87
N LEU A 257 33.25 -7.57 -15.10
CA LEU A 257 33.99 -8.79 -15.39
C LEU A 257 34.00 -9.66 -14.12
N VAL A 258 33.20 -10.73 -14.08
CA VAL A 258 33.25 -11.71 -12.98
C VAL A 258 34.51 -12.56 -13.16
N ALA A 259 35.56 -12.21 -12.41
CA ALA A 259 36.78 -13.00 -12.30
C ALA A 259 36.52 -14.25 -11.45
N LEU A 260 36.50 -15.42 -12.10
CA LEU A 260 36.47 -16.72 -11.44
C LEU A 260 37.90 -17.05 -10.97
N MET A 261 38.23 -16.74 -9.71
CA MET A 261 39.45 -17.24 -9.06
C MET A 261 39.26 -18.70 -8.68
N LEU A 262 39.86 -19.62 -9.45
CA LEU A 262 40.22 -20.95 -8.93
C LEU A 262 41.52 -20.80 -8.13
N LEU A 263 41.45 -20.91 -6.81
CA LEU A 263 42.61 -21.30 -6.02
C LEU A 263 42.68 -22.84 -6.01
N ALA A 264 43.72 -23.36 -6.66
CA ALA A 264 44.24 -24.69 -6.41
C ALA A 264 45.30 -24.60 -5.32
N LEU A 265 45.06 -25.26 -4.19
CA LEU A 265 46.03 -25.91 -3.30
C LEU A 265 45.28 -26.96 -2.47
#